data_AF-A0A7S2L5D7-F1
#
_entry.id   AF-A0A7S2L5D7-F1
#
_cell.length_a   1.000
_cell.length_b   1.000
_cell.length_c   1.000
_cell.angle_alpha   90.00
_cell.angle_beta   90.00
_cell.angle_gamma   90.00
#
_symmetry.space_group_name_H-M   'P 1'
#
loop_
_entity.id
_entity.type
_entity.pdbx_description
1 polymer ?
#
loop_
_entity_poly.entity_id
_entity_poly.type
_entity_poly.pdbx_seq_one_letter_code
_entity_poly.pdbx_strand_id
1 'polypeptide(L)'
;QKRLERQETKSKSTASSAAAAPTIPIGSGCVAQVYKARLCSSHGLNPAGTSVAVKVQHPRILEKVCLDFYLLNKFASFLEYIPYLNLDYLSMKDSVDQFRDIMLPQLDLRVEAHNLQRFRRDFDGETQIAFPEPLVELTSREVLVEKFVEGEPMLNFVLKEDETHSKKDREELARIGLETVMKMIFLHDFVHADLHPGNMIVDRNRSVRGSPLRIHMIDCGLTVELGESDHKNLVKILGSLIKRDGHGAGKLMVDTAKKCQ
;
A
#
# COMPACT_ATOMS: atom_id res chain seq x y z
N GLN A 1 -26.22 17.35 28.49
CA GLN A 1 -26.07 18.53 27.61
C GLN A 1 -24.86 19.40 28.00
N LYS A 2 -24.77 19.98 29.21
CA LYS A 2 -23.58 20.78 29.64
C LYS A 2 -22.21 20.07 29.67
N ARG A 3 -22.17 18.74 29.56
CA ARG A 3 -20.93 17.92 29.51
C ARG A 3 -20.40 17.71 28.08
N LEU A 4 -21.26 17.80 27.06
CA LEU A 4 -20.88 17.73 25.64
C LEU A 4 -20.33 19.08 25.15
N GLU A 5 -20.90 20.20 25.59
CA GLU A 5 -20.41 21.56 25.25
C GLU A 5 -18.98 21.83 25.78
N ARG A 6 -18.58 21.18 26.89
CA ARG A 6 -17.21 21.24 27.43
C ARG A 6 -16.19 20.40 26.64
N GLN A 7 -16.63 19.40 25.88
CA GLN A 7 -15.75 18.64 24.97
C GLN A 7 -15.57 19.37 23.63
N GLU A 8 -16.62 19.99 23.10
CA GLU A 8 -16.52 20.83 21.89
C GLU A 8 -15.63 22.07 22.08
N THR A 9 -15.65 22.67 23.28
CA THR A 9 -14.77 23.82 23.58
C THR A 9 -13.30 23.42 23.77
N LYS A 10 -13.01 22.20 24.22
CA LYS A 10 -11.63 21.67 24.24
C LYS A 10 -11.12 21.27 22.86
N SER A 11 -12.00 20.80 21.97
CA SER A 11 -11.64 20.49 20.57
C SER A 11 -11.38 21.74 19.73
N LYS A 12 -11.81 22.93 20.17
CA LYS A 12 -11.61 24.20 19.46
C LYS A 12 -10.32 24.93 19.84
N SER A 13 -9.60 24.53 20.89
CA SER A 13 -8.37 25.23 21.32
C SER A 13 -7.09 24.77 20.61
N THR A 14 -7.15 23.78 19.72
CA THR A 14 -6.03 23.35 18.86
C THR A 14 -6.06 23.97 17.47
N ALA A 15 -7.04 24.83 17.16
CA ALA A 15 -7.24 25.42 15.83
C ALA A 15 -6.51 26.76 15.59
N SER A 16 -5.46 27.08 16.37
CA SER A 16 -4.71 28.34 16.28
C SER A 16 -3.43 28.26 15.41
N SER A 17 -3.34 27.30 14.50
CA SER A 17 -2.19 27.14 13.59
C SER A 17 -2.64 26.61 12.23
N ALA A 18 -3.67 27.23 11.64
CA ALA A 18 -4.16 26.84 10.33
C ALA A 18 -3.58 27.78 9.26
N ALA A 19 -2.40 27.44 8.72
CA ALA A 19 -2.12 27.79 7.34
C ALA A 19 -3.23 27.20 6.46
N ALA A 20 -3.68 27.93 5.43
CA ALA A 20 -4.78 27.51 4.58
C ALA A 20 -4.60 26.05 4.10
N ALA A 21 -5.59 25.20 4.37
CA ALA A 21 -5.57 23.82 3.90
C ALA A 21 -5.47 23.83 2.36
N PRO A 22 -4.55 23.05 1.76
CA PRO A 22 -4.43 22.98 0.31
C PRO A 22 -5.78 22.50 -0.27
N THR A 23 -6.36 23.28 -1.19
CA THR A 23 -7.70 22.98 -1.73
C THR A 23 -7.66 22.05 -2.94
N ILE A 24 -6.51 21.85 -3.57
CA ILE A 24 -6.36 21.05 -4.79
C ILE A 24 -5.62 19.75 -4.45
N PRO A 25 -6.24 18.57 -4.64
CA PRO A 25 -5.54 17.31 -4.46
C PRO A 25 -4.50 17.13 -5.55
N ILE A 26 -3.32 16.66 -5.17
CA ILE A 26 -2.22 16.30 -6.08
C ILE A 26 -2.35 14.87 -6.60
N GLY A 27 -3.21 14.06 -5.98
CA GLY A 27 -3.52 12.70 -6.37
C GLY A 27 -4.83 12.24 -5.73
N SER A 28 -5.46 11.25 -6.33
CA SER A 28 -6.66 10.61 -5.78
C SER A 28 -6.56 9.11 -6.01
N GLY A 29 -6.65 8.35 -4.92
CA GLY A 29 -6.79 6.90 -4.93
C GLY A 29 -8.25 6.48 -4.73
N CYS A 30 -8.44 5.17 -4.57
CA CYS A 30 -9.74 4.56 -4.31
C CYS A 30 -10.31 4.92 -2.92
N VAL A 31 -9.47 4.97 -1.89
CA VAL A 31 -9.88 5.22 -0.51
C VAL A 31 -9.70 6.69 -0.09
N ALA A 32 -8.68 7.37 -0.60
CA ALA A 32 -8.28 8.69 -0.13
C ALA A 32 -7.81 9.63 -1.26
N GLN A 33 -7.86 10.93 -0.97
CA GLN A 33 -7.26 12.00 -1.77
C GLN A 33 -5.97 12.48 -1.10
N VAL A 34 -4.99 12.88 -1.89
CA VAL A 34 -3.67 13.29 -1.40
C VAL A 34 -3.47 14.78 -1.64
N TYR A 35 -3.05 15.50 -0.61
CA TYR A 35 -2.75 16.93 -0.66
C TYR A 35 -1.29 17.17 -0.28
N LYS A 36 -0.61 18.09 -0.98
CA LYS A 36 0.71 18.56 -0.57
C LYS A 36 0.56 19.73 0.41
N ALA A 37 1.14 19.61 1.60
CA ALA A 37 1.11 20.64 2.63
C ALA A 37 2.51 20.90 3.21
N ARG A 38 2.60 21.86 4.13
CA ARG A 38 3.80 22.12 4.94
C ARG A 38 3.43 22.12 6.42
N LEU A 39 4.31 21.59 7.25
CA LEU A 39 4.12 21.63 8.70
C LEU A 39 4.13 23.07 9.21
N CYS A 40 3.14 23.43 10.04
CA CYS A 40 3.09 24.77 10.65
C CYS A 40 3.97 24.89 11.90
N SER A 41 4.21 23.76 12.57
CA SER A 41 5.04 23.63 13.77
C SER A 41 5.98 22.44 13.63
N SER A 42 7.02 22.39 14.46
CA SER A 42 7.89 21.21 14.54
C SER A 42 7.13 20.02 15.14
N HIS A 43 7.29 18.84 14.54
CA HIS A 43 6.75 17.57 15.02
C HIS A 43 7.85 16.51 15.03
N GLY A 44 8.25 16.05 16.22
CA GLY A 44 9.40 15.16 16.39
C GLY A 44 10.69 15.77 15.82
N LEU A 45 11.32 15.07 14.88
CA LEU A 45 12.54 15.51 14.17
C LEU A 45 12.25 16.40 12.96
N ASN A 46 10.97 16.70 12.68
CA ASN A 46 10.55 17.43 11.49
C ASN A 46 10.27 18.89 11.84
N PRO A 47 11.07 19.87 11.36
CA PRO A 47 10.87 21.29 11.67
C PRO A 47 9.63 21.87 10.99
N ALA A 48 9.21 23.06 11.44
CA ALA A 48 8.19 23.83 10.73
C ALA A 48 8.66 24.13 9.28
N GLY A 49 7.74 24.04 8.33
CA GLY A 49 8.00 24.23 6.90
C GLY A 49 8.32 22.95 6.12
N THR A 50 8.56 21.81 6.79
CA THR A 50 8.75 20.51 6.14
C THR A 50 7.57 20.16 5.25
N SER A 51 7.85 19.78 4.00
CA SER A 51 6.85 19.33 3.03
C SER A 51 6.28 17.96 3.43
N VAL A 52 4.96 17.84 3.45
CA VAL A 52 4.23 16.61 3.79
C VAL A 52 3.18 16.29 2.74
N ALA A 53 2.92 14.99 2.56
CA ALA A 53 1.73 14.49 1.89
C ALA A 53 0.66 14.20 2.95
N VAL A 54 -0.56 14.69 2.73
CA VAL A 54 -1.71 14.48 3.61
C VAL A 54 -2.74 13.68 2.82
N LYS A 55 -2.88 12.41 3.15
CA LYS A 55 -3.93 11.54 2.58
C LYS A 55 -5.17 11.66 3.45
N VAL A 56 -6.30 12.02 2.85
CA VAL A 56 -7.59 12.20 3.52
C VAL A 56 -8.60 11.28 2.87
N GLN A 57 -9.28 10.46 3.67
CA GLN A 57 -10.29 9.54 3.16
C GLN A 57 -11.43 10.26 2.43
N HIS A 58 -11.96 9.61 1.40
CA HIS A 58 -13.17 10.10 0.74
C HIS A 58 -14.33 10.11 1.74
N PRO A 59 -15.19 11.15 1.72
CA PRO A 59 -16.34 11.22 2.62
C PRO A 59 -17.24 9.99 2.50
N ARG A 60 -17.57 9.39 3.65
CA ARG A 60 -18.46 8.21 3.76
C ARG A 60 -17.97 6.98 2.98
N ILE A 61 -16.65 6.83 2.79
CA ILE A 61 -16.11 5.66 2.07
C ILE A 61 -16.46 4.33 2.75
N LEU A 62 -16.42 4.28 4.08
CA LEU A 62 -16.78 3.09 4.85
C LEU A 62 -18.24 2.67 4.60
N GLU A 63 -19.18 3.60 4.63
CA GLU A 63 -20.60 3.33 4.37
C GLU A 63 -20.81 2.77 2.95
N LYS A 64 -20.14 3.37 1.96
CA LYS A 64 -20.21 2.93 0.56
C LYS A 64 -19.65 1.52 0.40
N VAL A 65 -18.47 1.25 0.94
CA VAL A 65 -17.83 -0.05 0.84
C VAL A 65 -18.65 -1.13 1.57
N CYS A 66 -19.20 -0.83 2.74
CA CYS A 66 -20.11 -1.75 3.43
C CYS A 66 -21.38 -2.04 2.62
N LEU A 67 -21.94 -1.03 1.95
CA LEU A 67 -23.08 -1.20 1.06
C LEU A 67 -22.72 -2.07 -0.15
N ASP A 68 -21.56 -1.86 -0.77
CA ASP A 68 -21.07 -2.67 -1.88
C ASP A 68 -20.94 -4.14 -1.48
N PHE A 69 -20.35 -4.43 -0.31
CA PHE A 69 -20.28 -5.79 0.20
C PHE A 69 -21.64 -6.41 0.54
N TYR A 70 -22.60 -5.61 1.01
CA TYR A 70 -23.96 -6.07 1.21
C TYR A 70 -24.61 -6.48 -0.11
N LEU A 71 -24.47 -5.65 -1.15
CA LEU A 71 -25.02 -5.90 -2.49
C LEU A 71 -24.35 -7.11 -3.16
N LEU A 72 -23.01 -7.20 -3.08
CA LEU A 72 -22.24 -8.33 -3.61
C LEU A 72 -22.66 -9.65 -2.96
N ASN A 73 -22.84 -9.66 -1.64
CA ASN A 73 -23.33 -10.85 -0.93
C ASN A 73 -24.75 -11.24 -1.36
N LYS A 74 -25.65 -10.27 -1.52
CA LYS A 74 -27.00 -10.54 -2.03
C LYS A 74 -26.98 -11.09 -3.45
N PHE A 75 -26.13 -10.55 -4.30
CA PHE A 75 -25.97 -11.02 -5.67
C PHE A 75 -25.36 -12.42 -5.74
N ALA A 76 -24.31 -12.70 -4.93
CA ALA A 76 -23.70 -14.02 -4.81
C ALA A 76 -24.73 -15.06 -4.37
N SER A 77 -25.50 -14.77 -3.32
CA SER A 77 -26.59 -15.66 -2.89
C SER A 77 -27.64 -15.86 -3.98
N PHE A 78 -28.02 -14.82 -4.71
CA PHE A 78 -28.98 -14.94 -5.81
C PHE A 78 -28.48 -15.86 -6.93
N LEU A 79 -27.20 -15.77 -7.30
CA LEU A 79 -26.60 -16.62 -8.33
C LEU A 79 -26.53 -18.10 -7.92
N GLU A 80 -26.29 -18.38 -6.64
CA GLU A 80 -26.30 -19.75 -6.09
C GLU A 80 -27.71 -20.39 -6.20
N TYR A 81 -28.78 -19.60 -6.19
CA TYR A 81 -30.14 -20.10 -6.41
C TYR A 81 -30.49 -20.39 -7.88
N ILE A 82 -29.60 -20.12 -8.84
CA ILE A 82 -29.85 -20.39 -10.26
C ILE A 82 -29.26 -21.77 -10.62
N PRO A 83 -30.07 -22.84 -10.69
CA PRO A 83 -29.58 -24.22 -10.84
C PRO A 83 -28.87 -24.50 -12.18
N TYR A 84 -28.99 -23.60 -13.17
CA TYR A 84 -28.33 -23.77 -14.48
C TYR A 84 -26.86 -23.35 -14.48
N LEU A 85 -26.41 -22.55 -13.49
CA LEU A 85 -25.06 -21.98 -13.49
C LEU A 85 -24.01 -22.86 -12.77
N ASN A 86 -24.42 -23.86 -11.96
CA ASN A 86 -23.52 -24.78 -11.24
C ASN A 86 -22.27 -24.09 -10.62
N LEU A 87 -22.46 -22.95 -9.94
CA LEU A 87 -21.36 -22.10 -9.45
C LEU A 87 -20.76 -22.57 -8.12
N ASP A 88 -21.13 -23.76 -7.63
CA ASP A 88 -20.62 -24.31 -6.36
C ASP A 88 -19.08 -24.37 -6.32
N TYR A 89 -18.43 -24.53 -7.48
CA TYR A 89 -16.96 -24.53 -7.59
C TYR A 89 -16.31 -23.15 -7.45
N LEU A 90 -17.06 -22.06 -7.62
CA LEU A 90 -16.55 -20.68 -7.53
C LEU A 90 -16.66 -20.10 -6.12
N SER A 91 -17.42 -20.75 -5.22
CA SER A 91 -17.75 -20.27 -3.86
C SER A 91 -17.80 -18.75 -3.78
N MET A 92 -18.74 -18.16 -4.54
CA MET A 92 -18.80 -16.71 -4.77
C MET A 92 -18.92 -15.94 -3.45
N LYS A 93 -19.66 -16.51 -2.50
CA LYS A 93 -19.77 -15.95 -1.15
C LYS A 93 -18.43 -15.93 -0.41
N ASP A 94 -17.68 -17.03 -0.41
CA ASP A 94 -16.36 -17.08 0.24
C ASP A 94 -15.39 -16.09 -0.41
N SER A 95 -15.45 -15.95 -1.74
CA SER A 95 -14.64 -14.96 -2.47
C SER A 95 -14.99 -13.52 -2.05
N VAL A 96 -16.27 -13.20 -1.86
CA VAL A 96 -16.72 -11.87 -1.39
C VAL A 96 -16.27 -11.63 0.05
N ASP A 97 -16.39 -12.63 0.93
CA ASP A 97 -15.95 -12.52 2.32
C ASP A 97 -14.42 -12.34 2.41
N GLN A 98 -13.63 -13.09 1.64
CA GLN A 98 -12.17 -12.91 1.55
C GLN A 98 -11.81 -11.51 1.03
N PHE A 99 -12.48 -11.05 -0.03
CA PHE A 99 -12.25 -9.71 -0.56
C PHE A 99 -12.60 -8.63 0.47
N ARG A 100 -13.66 -8.82 1.26
CA ARG A 100 -14.02 -7.94 2.38
C ARG A 100 -12.93 -7.85 3.42
N ASP A 101 -12.40 -9.00 3.83
CA ASP A 101 -11.40 -9.08 4.89
C ASP A 101 -10.05 -8.44 4.45
N ILE A 102 -9.79 -8.39 3.15
CA ILE A 102 -8.66 -7.67 2.55
C ILE A 102 -8.92 -6.16 2.44
N MET A 103 -10.13 -5.75 2.04
CA MET A 103 -10.45 -4.34 1.74
C MET A 103 -10.77 -3.51 2.97
N LEU A 104 -11.49 -4.04 3.96
CA LEU A 104 -11.90 -3.26 5.14
C LEU A 104 -10.71 -2.70 5.94
N PRO A 105 -9.60 -3.42 6.15
CA PRO A 105 -8.41 -2.87 6.81
C PRO A 105 -7.82 -1.65 6.08
N GLN A 106 -7.94 -1.57 4.76
CA GLN A 106 -7.45 -0.42 3.97
C GLN A 106 -8.22 0.88 4.26
N LEU A 107 -9.41 0.79 4.86
CA LEU A 107 -10.20 1.93 5.31
C LEU A 107 -9.74 2.47 6.68
N ASP A 108 -8.61 2.00 7.21
CA ASP A 108 -7.97 2.59 8.38
C ASP A 108 -6.55 3.01 7.99
N LEU A 109 -6.35 4.31 7.73
CA LEU A 109 -5.06 4.84 7.28
C LEU A 109 -3.93 4.69 8.31
N ARG A 110 -4.25 4.32 9.56
CA ARG A 110 -3.25 3.96 10.57
C ARG A 110 -2.56 2.64 10.25
N VAL A 111 -3.26 1.73 9.56
CA VAL A 111 -2.69 0.45 9.09
C VAL A 111 -1.58 0.73 8.07
N GLU A 112 -1.87 1.59 7.08
CA GLU A 112 -0.87 2.02 6.10
C GLU A 112 0.32 2.71 6.78
N ALA A 113 0.07 3.60 7.76
CA ALA A 113 1.13 4.24 8.53
C ALA A 113 2.04 3.21 9.24
N HIS A 114 1.45 2.18 9.85
CA HIS A 114 2.19 1.12 10.51
C HIS A 114 3.01 0.30 9.52
N ASN A 115 2.43 -0.04 8.37
CA ASN A 115 3.11 -0.75 7.30
C ASN A 115 4.31 0.04 6.76
N LEU A 116 4.14 1.35 6.55
CA LEU A 116 5.24 2.25 6.17
C LEU A 116 6.36 2.24 7.21
N GLN A 117 6.05 2.29 8.51
CA GLN A 117 7.08 2.20 9.55
C GLN A 117 7.82 0.86 9.51
N ARG A 118 7.11 -0.25 9.32
CA ARG A 118 7.70 -1.58 9.18
C ARG A 118 8.62 -1.64 7.97
N PHE A 119 8.16 -1.24 6.79
CA PHE A 119 8.99 -1.22 5.59
C PHE A 119 10.23 -0.34 5.73
N ARG A 120 10.11 0.84 6.34
CA ARG A 120 11.27 1.71 6.62
C ARG A 120 12.33 1.03 7.49
N ARG A 121 11.89 0.25 8.49
CA ARG A 121 12.80 -0.52 9.36
C ARG A 121 13.41 -1.69 8.60
N ASP A 122 12.60 -2.44 7.88
CA ASP A 122 13.02 -3.67 7.20
C ASP A 122 14.00 -3.37 6.05
N PHE A 123 13.83 -2.22 5.38
CA PHE A 123 14.72 -1.70 4.33
C PHE A 123 15.72 -0.64 4.84
N ASP A 124 15.97 -0.57 6.15
CA ASP A 124 16.98 0.36 6.67
C ASP A 124 18.37 0.02 6.11
N GLY A 125 19.09 1.04 5.65
CA GLY A 125 20.38 0.88 4.96
C GLY A 125 20.30 0.62 3.45
N GLU A 126 19.12 0.40 2.87
CA GLU A 126 18.96 0.27 1.42
C GLU A 126 19.05 1.65 0.75
N THR A 127 19.81 1.72 -0.35
CA THR A 127 20.07 3.01 -1.04
C THR A 127 19.16 3.23 -2.24
N GLN A 128 18.60 2.17 -2.82
CA GLN A 128 17.80 2.20 -4.06
C GLN A 128 16.28 2.14 -3.80
N ILE A 129 15.87 1.83 -2.56
CA ILE A 129 14.48 1.75 -2.15
C ILE A 129 14.28 2.61 -0.90
N ALA A 130 13.16 3.34 -0.87
CA ALA A 130 12.76 4.11 0.29
C ALA A 130 11.25 4.13 0.44
N PHE A 131 10.80 4.43 1.65
CA PHE A 131 9.40 4.56 2.02
C PHE A 131 9.23 5.90 2.76
N PRO A 132 8.17 6.69 2.51
CA PRO A 132 7.96 7.96 3.19
C PRO A 132 7.82 7.75 4.69
N GLU A 133 8.32 8.71 5.48
CA GLU A 133 8.20 8.69 6.94
C GLU A 133 6.78 9.10 7.34
N PRO A 134 5.98 8.22 7.96
CA PRO A 134 4.67 8.61 8.48
C PRO A 134 4.84 9.40 9.78
N LEU A 135 4.14 10.53 9.88
CA LEU A 135 4.04 11.34 11.09
C LEU A 135 2.88 10.79 11.93
N VAL A 136 3.16 9.75 12.72
CA VAL A 136 2.14 9.00 13.47
C VAL A 136 1.34 9.88 14.43
N GLU A 137 1.96 10.90 15.03
CA GLU A 137 1.27 11.86 15.92
C GLU A 137 0.18 12.68 15.21
N LEU A 138 0.28 12.81 13.89
CA LEU A 138 -0.69 13.54 13.05
C LEU A 138 -1.59 12.59 12.25
N THR A 139 -1.45 11.27 12.46
CA THR A 139 -2.17 10.23 11.73
C THR A 139 -3.36 9.73 12.55
N SER A 140 -4.50 9.53 11.88
CA SER A 140 -5.75 9.02 12.42
C SER A 140 -6.35 7.99 11.46
N ARG A 141 -7.53 7.46 11.77
CA ARG A 141 -8.22 6.51 10.87
C ARG A 141 -8.49 7.09 9.49
N GLU A 142 -8.83 8.37 9.43
CA GLU A 142 -9.32 9.06 8.22
C GLU A 142 -8.23 9.91 7.55
N VAL A 143 -7.11 10.14 8.23
CA VAL A 143 -6.02 11.01 7.74
C VAL A 143 -4.67 10.37 8.00
N LEU A 144 -3.84 10.23 6.97
CA LEU A 144 -2.42 9.88 7.06
C LEU A 144 -1.57 11.09 6.66
N VAL A 145 -0.62 11.45 7.52
CA VAL A 145 0.38 12.48 7.22
C VAL A 145 1.74 11.81 7.12
N GLU A 146 2.44 12.05 6.02
CA GLU A 146 3.77 11.47 5.77
C GLU A 146 4.70 12.48 5.09
N LYS A 147 6.01 12.25 5.12
CA LYS A 147 6.97 13.08 4.39
C LYS A 147 6.66 13.07 2.91
N PHE A 148 6.61 14.27 2.32
CA PHE A 148 6.41 14.41 0.88
C PHE A 148 7.63 13.88 0.14
N VAL A 149 7.40 12.98 -0.82
CA VAL A 149 8.43 12.47 -1.72
C VAL A 149 8.42 13.32 -3.00
N GLU A 150 9.58 13.85 -3.37
CA GLU A 150 9.77 14.51 -4.65
C GLU A 150 10.31 13.51 -5.66
N GLY A 151 9.83 13.59 -6.90
CA GLY A 151 10.29 12.71 -7.97
C GLY A 151 9.27 12.63 -9.09
N GLU A 152 9.53 11.72 -10.03
CA GLU A 152 8.68 11.47 -11.19
C GLU A 152 7.89 10.18 -11.00
N PRO A 153 6.57 10.14 -11.27
CA PRO A 153 5.79 8.91 -11.18
C PRO A 153 6.39 7.79 -12.04
N MET A 154 6.53 6.58 -11.50
CA MET A 154 7.09 5.44 -12.23
C MET A 154 6.31 5.14 -13.51
N LEU A 155 5.00 5.43 -13.52
CA LEU A 155 4.15 5.28 -14.69
C LEU A 155 4.69 6.03 -15.93
N ASN A 156 5.38 7.16 -15.75
CA ASN A 156 6.01 7.85 -16.87
C ASN A 156 7.16 7.05 -17.50
N PHE A 157 7.96 6.35 -16.69
CA PHE A 157 9.03 5.48 -17.18
C PHE A 157 8.50 4.26 -17.93
N VAL A 158 7.30 3.79 -17.55
CA VAL A 158 6.65 2.63 -18.15
C VAL A 158 5.91 2.99 -19.44
N LEU A 159 5.08 4.04 -19.41
CA LEU A 159 4.13 4.35 -20.48
C LEU A 159 4.63 5.35 -21.51
N LYS A 160 5.55 6.27 -21.16
CA LYS A 160 6.02 7.25 -22.13
C LYS A 160 7.12 6.63 -22.98
N GLU A 161 6.83 6.45 -24.26
CA GLU A 161 7.86 6.20 -25.28
C GLU A 161 8.42 7.55 -25.73
N ASP A 162 9.16 8.22 -24.85
CA ASP A 162 9.95 9.40 -25.20
C ASP A 162 11.45 9.13 -25.01
N GLU A 163 12.28 9.89 -25.71
CA GLU A 163 13.75 9.78 -25.61
C GLU A 163 14.30 10.22 -24.24
N THR A 164 13.42 10.64 -23.32
CA THR A 164 13.85 11.20 -22.02
C THR A 164 14.36 10.12 -21.06
N HIS A 165 13.88 8.89 -21.22
CA HIS A 165 14.23 7.75 -20.37
C HIS A 165 14.89 6.65 -21.19
N SER A 166 16.15 6.34 -20.86
CA SER A 166 16.90 5.32 -21.61
C SER A 166 16.38 3.92 -21.31
N LYS A 167 16.57 2.98 -22.24
CA LYS A 167 16.32 1.55 -22.00
C LYS A 167 17.03 1.05 -20.73
N LYS A 168 18.24 1.56 -20.47
CA LYS A 168 19.03 1.24 -19.28
C LYS A 168 18.37 1.69 -17.98
N ASP A 169 17.76 2.88 -17.97
CA ASP A 169 17.03 3.37 -16.80
C ASP A 169 15.86 2.42 -16.47
N ARG A 170 15.12 1.95 -17.49
CA ARG A 170 14.02 0.98 -17.31
C ARG A 170 14.52 -0.39 -16.83
N GLU A 171 15.62 -0.88 -17.37
CA GLU A 171 16.26 -2.13 -16.92
C GLU A 171 16.75 -2.02 -15.47
N GLU A 172 17.32 -0.88 -15.07
CA GLU A 172 17.75 -0.61 -13.70
C GLU A 172 16.55 -0.60 -12.73
N LEU A 173 15.45 0.10 -13.08
CA LEU A 173 14.23 0.12 -12.26
C LEU A 173 13.61 -1.28 -12.14
N ALA A 174 13.57 -2.05 -13.22
CA ALA A 174 13.08 -3.43 -13.20
C ALA A 174 13.94 -4.32 -12.28
N ARG A 175 15.27 -4.15 -12.32
CA ARG A 175 16.19 -4.87 -11.44
C ARG A 175 15.96 -4.50 -9.97
N ILE A 176 15.86 -3.20 -9.66
CA ILE A 176 15.59 -2.72 -8.30
C ILE A 176 14.24 -3.27 -7.81
N GLY A 177 13.19 -3.18 -8.63
CA GLY A 177 11.87 -3.71 -8.31
C GLY A 177 11.89 -5.21 -8.02
N LEU A 178 12.52 -6.01 -8.89
CA LEU A 178 12.65 -7.45 -8.69
C LEU A 178 13.41 -7.78 -7.41
N GLU A 179 14.56 -7.14 -7.17
CA GLU A 179 15.34 -7.32 -5.95
C GLU A 179 14.51 -7.00 -4.70
N THR A 180 13.72 -5.93 -4.75
CA THR A 180 12.83 -5.51 -3.66
C THR A 180 11.78 -6.56 -3.35
N VAL A 181 11.10 -7.11 -4.37
CA VAL A 181 10.11 -8.18 -4.18
C VAL A 181 10.77 -9.42 -3.58
N MET A 182 11.96 -9.78 -4.03
CA MET A 182 12.67 -10.93 -3.50
C MET A 182 13.06 -10.72 -2.03
N LYS A 183 13.50 -9.52 -1.63
CA LYS A 183 13.80 -9.20 -0.22
C LYS A 183 12.53 -9.26 0.64
N MET A 184 11.42 -8.68 0.19
CA MET A 184 10.13 -8.75 0.88
C MET A 184 9.72 -10.19 1.18
N ILE A 185 9.83 -11.07 0.18
CA ILE A 185 9.42 -12.48 0.28
C ILE A 185 10.40 -13.30 1.13
N PHE A 186 11.70 -13.22 0.85
CA PHE A 186 12.67 -14.17 1.39
C PHE A 186 13.45 -13.68 2.61
N LEU A 187 13.50 -12.37 2.85
CA LEU A 187 14.25 -11.81 3.97
C LEU A 187 13.34 -11.21 5.05
N HIS A 188 12.20 -10.66 4.67
CA HIS A 188 11.37 -9.88 5.59
C HIS A 188 10.04 -10.55 5.97
N ASP A 189 9.63 -11.60 5.24
CA ASP A 189 8.33 -12.25 5.39
C ASP A 189 7.15 -11.27 5.37
N PHE A 190 7.35 -10.13 4.72
CA PHE A 190 6.40 -9.02 4.69
C PHE A 190 6.37 -8.43 3.29
N VAL A 191 5.27 -8.69 2.60
CA VAL A 191 5.14 -8.48 1.16
C VAL A 191 4.16 -7.37 0.89
N HIS A 192 4.58 -6.40 0.09
CA HIS A 192 3.68 -5.43 -0.48
C HIS A 192 2.83 -6.10 -1.57
N ALA A 193 1.52 -6.21 -1.37
CA ALA A 193 0.65 -6.97 -2.26
C ALA A 193 0.07 -6.15 -3.43
N ASP A 194 0.27 -4.83 -3.44
CA ASP A 194 -0.10 -3.95 -4.57
C ASP A 194 1.09 -3.14 -5.13
N LEU A 195 1.98 -3.78 -5.87
CA LEU A 195 3.14 -3.13 -6.50
C LEU A 195 2.79 -2.42 -7.82
N HIS A 196 1.64 -1.75 -7.87
CA HIS A 196 1.24 -0.98 -9.04
C HIS A 196 2.20 0.21 -9.28
N PRO A 197 2.65 0.47 -10.53
CA PRO A 197 3.57 1.59 -10.82
C PRO A 197 3.04 2.98 -10.41
N GLY A 198 1.72 3.13 -10.25
CA GLY A 198 1.10 4.35 -9.73
C GLY A 198 1.44 4.65 -8.26
N ASN A 199 1.82 3.62 -7.49
CA ASN A 199 2.19 3.73 -6.08
C ASN A 199 3.70 3.94 -5.89
N MET A 200 4.42 4.25 -6.97
CA MET A 200 5.87 4.39 -6.99
C MET A 200 6.30 5.71 -7.60
N ILE A 201 7.20 6.39 -6.90
CA ILE A 201 7.88 7.59 -7.39
C ILE A 201 9.35 7.24 -7.62
N VAL A 202 9.89 7.64 -8.76
CA VAL A 202 11.30 7.51 -9.09
C VAL A 202 11.99 8.83 -8.77
N ASP A 203 12.95 8.78 -7.86
CA ASP A 203 13.87 9.86 -7.58
C ASP A 203 15.17 9.65 -8.35
N ARG A 204 15.67 10.73 -8.96
CA ARG A 204 16.94 10.77 -9.68
C ARG A 204 17.63 12.09 -9.35
N ASN A 205 18.82 12.01 -8.77
CA ASN A 205 19.65 13.19 -8.56
C ASN A 205 20.23 13.68 -9.90
N ARG A 206 19.49 14.56 -10.58
CA ARG A 206 19.90 15.12 -11.89
C ARG A 206 21.17 15.96 -11.84
N SER A 207 21.60 16.41 -10.65
CA SER A 207 22.83 17.19 -10.49
C SER A 207 24.10 16.36 -10.62
N VAL A 208 24.02 15.04 -10.44
CA VAL A 208 25.17 14.12 -10.54
C VAL A 208 24.96 13.19 -11.73
N ARG A 209 25.81 13.32 -12.76
CA ARG A 209 25.74 12.47 -13.94
C ARG A 209 26.01 11.00 -13.53
N GLY A 210 25.06 10.12 -13.80
CA GLY A 210 25.14 8.71 -13.40
C GLY A 210 24.70 8.41 -11.97
N SER A 211 23.98 9.33 -11.30
CA SER A 211 23.35 9.01 -10.02
C SER A 211 22.45 7.77 -10.14
N PRO A 212 22.52 6.82 -9.19
CA PRO A 212 21.64 5.66 -9.20
C PRO A 212 20.18 6.09 -9.08
N LEU A 213 19.29 5.33 -9.71
CA LEU A 213 17.86 5.53 -9.54
C LEU A 213 17.42 5.03 -8.18
N ARG A 214 16.49 5.76 -7.56
CA ARG A 214 15.85 5.36 -6.31
C ARG A 214 14.34 5.27 -6.52
N ILE A 215 13.73 4.22 -6.00
CA ILE A 215 12.28 4.03 -6.01
C ILE A 215 11.76 4.34 -4.60
N HIS A 216 10.77 5.22 -4.53
CA HIS A 216 9.98 5.47 -3.34
C HIS A 216 8.62 4.78 -3.49
N MET A 217 8.33 3.84 -2.60
CA MET A 217 6.99 3.24 -2.51
C MET A 217 6.14 4.11 -1.59
N ILE A 218 5.07 4.70 -2.14
CA ILE A 218 4.28 5.74 -1.47
C ILE A 218 2.89 5.26 -1.04
N ASP A 219 2.46 4.09 -1.48
CA ASP A 219 1.30 3.40 -0.94
C ASP A 219 1.82 2.11 -0.30
N CYS A 220 1.40 1.85 0.94
CA CYS A 220 1.69 0.60 1.66
C CYS A 220 0.43 0.09 2.38
N GLY A 221 -0.75 0.42 1.86
CA GLY A 221 -2.03 0.06 2.47
C GLY A 221 -2.33 -1.44 2.39
N LEU A 222 -1.79 -2.13 1.38
CA LEU A 222 -2.03 -3.56 1.17
C LEU A 222 -0.75 -4.39 1.32
N THR A 223 -0.68 -5.13 2.42
CA THR A 223 0.47 -5.97 2.78
C THR A 223 0.03 -7.34 3.23
N VAL A 224 0.86 -8.35 2.98
CA VAL A 224 0.69 -9.71 3.47
C VAL A 224 1.91 -10.12 4.27
N GLU A 225 1.68 -10.70 5.44
CA GLU A 225 2.73 -11.30 6.25
C GLU A 225 2.75 -12.81 6.03
N LEU A 226 3.92 -13.36 5.72
CA LEU A 226 4.12 -14.77 5.48
C LEU A 226 4.40 -15.47 6.81
N GLY A 227 3.59 -16.46 7.17
CA GLY A 227 3.88 -17.32 8.30
C GLY A 227 5.11 -18.18 8.05
N GLU A 228 5.73 -18.68 9.11
CA GLU A 228 6.93 -19.54 9.00
C GLU A 228 6.68 -20.80 8.13
N SER A 229 5.47 -21.37 8.20
CA SER A 229 5.06 -22.48 7.34
C SER A 229 4.98 -22.07 5.87
N ASP A 230 4.44 -20.89 5.60
CA ASP A 230 4.18 -20.39 4.25
C ASP A 230 5.50 -20.03 3.57
N HIS A 231 6.38 -19.35 4.29
CA HIS A 231 7.75 -19.10 3.84
C HIS A 231 8.47 -20.40 3.50
N LYS A 232 8.47 -21.38 4.41
CA LYS A 232 9.12 -22.68 4.19
C LYS A 232 8.55 -23.41 2.97
N ASN A 233 7.23 -23.36 2.78
CA ASN A 233 6.59 -23.99 1.62
C ASN A 233 6.98 -23.27 0.33
N LEU A 234 6.95 -21.93 0.33
CA LEU A 234 7.34 -21.11 -0.82
C LEU A 234 8.79 -21.39 -1.24
N VAL A 235 9.73 -21.38 -0.30
CA VAL A 235 11.14 -21.71 -0.55
C VAL A 235 11.29 -23.13 -1.12
N LYS A 236 10.55 -24.11 -0.61
CA LYS A 236 10.59 -25.49 -1.13
C LYS A 236 10.05 -25.56 -2.56
N ILE A 237 8.93 -24.90 -2.84
CA ILE A 237 8.33 -24.87 -4.18
C ILE A 237 9.30 -24.24 -5.19
N LEU A 238 9.86 -23.07 -4.88
CA LEU A 238 10.86 -22.42 -5.72
C LEU A 238 12.13 -23.27 -5.87
N GLY A 239 12.60 -23.90 -4.79
CA GLY A 239 13.74 -24.81 -4.84
C GLY A 239 13.49 -26.00 -5.77
N SER A 240 12.31 -26.59 -5.75
CA SER A 240 11.91 -27.66 -6.68
C SER A 240 11.86 -27.16 -8.13
N LEU A 241 11.33 -25.97 -8.39
CA LEU A 241 11.33 -25.36 -9.73
C LEU A 241 12.74 -25.13 -10.27
N ILE A 242 13.65 -24.58 -9.45
CA ILE A 242 15.05 -24.36 -9.81
C ILE A 242 15.76 -25.68 -10.14
N LYS A 243 15.45 -26.74 -9.38
CA LYS A 243 15.96 -28.11 -9.62
C LYS A 243 15.30 -28.80 -10.82
N ARG A 244 14.34 -28.14 -11.49
CA ARG A 244 13.49 -28.71 -12.55
C ARG A 244 12.71 -29.96 -12.10
N ASP A 245 12.43 -30.06 -10.80
CA ASP A 245 11.59 -31.09 -10.20
C ASP A 245 10.12 -30.64 -10.19
N GLY A 246 9.50 -30.68 -11.36
CA GLY A 246 8.11 -30.26 -11.53
C GLY A 246 7.12 -31.13 -10.74
N HIS A 247 7.41 -32.42 -10.56
CA HIS A 247 6.57 -33.31 -9.75
C HIS A 247 6.65 -32.94 -8.27
N GLY A 248 7.85 -32.71 -7.73
CA GLY A 248 8.01 -32.27 -6.35
C GLY A 248 7.32 -30.94 -6.07
N ALA A 249 7.46 -29.97 -6.99
CA ALA A 249 6.77 -28.69 -6.91
C ALA A 249 5.24 -28.87 -6.90
N GLY A 250 4.69 -29.67 -7.82
CA GLY A 250 3.25 -29.95 -7.89
C GLY A 250 2.73 -30.62 -6.61
N LYS A 251 3.46 -31.59 -6.05
CA LYS A 251 3.09 -32.24 -4.79
C LYS A 251 3.05 -31.24 -3.63
N LEU A 252 4.08 -30.39 -3.51
CA LEU A 252 4.13 -29.36 -2.47
C LEU A 252 2.97 -28.36 -2.58
N MET A 253 2.60 -27.97 -3.81
CA MET A 253 1.45 -27.09 -4.05
C MET A 253 0.13 -27.74 -3.58
N VAL A 254 -0.10 -29.01 -3.92
CA VAL A 254 -1.31 -29.75 -3.49
C VAL A 254 -1.35 -29.94 -1.97
N ASP A 255 -0.23 -30.30 -1.36
CA ASP A 255 -0.14 -30.52 0.08
C ASP A 255 -0.36 -29.21 0.87
N THR A 256 0.00 -28.07 0.28
CA THR A 256 -0.28 -26.74 0.85
C THR A 256 -1.76 -26.39 0.73
N ALA A 257 -2.37 -26.61 -0.44
CA ALA A 257 -3.78 -26.31 -0.67
C ALA A 257 -4.73 -27.08 0.27
N LYS A 258 -4.40 -28.34 0.60
CA LYS A 258 -5.18 -29.16 1.54
C LYS A 258 -5.17 -28.68 2.99
N LYS A 259 -4.21 -27.83 3.37
CA LYS A 259 -4.11 -27.25 4.73
C LYS A 259 -4.85 -25.93 4.86
N CYS A 260 -5.24 -25.32 3.75
CA CYS A 260 -5.99 -24.06 3.72
C CYS A 260 -7.52 -24.24 3.67
N GLN A 261 -7.99 -25.50 3.53
CA GLN A 261 -9.39 -25.90 3.74
C GLN A 261 -9.60 -26.36 5.18
#